data_AF-W6LFT2-F1
#
_entry.id   AF-W6LFT2-F1
#
_cell.length_a   1.000
_cell.length_b   1.000
_cell.length_c   1.000
_cell.angle_alpha   90.00
_cell.angle_beta   90.00
_cell.angle_gamma   90.00
#
_symmetry.space_group_name_H-M   'P 1'
#
loop_
_entity.id
_entity.type
_entity.pdbx_description
1 polymer ?
#
loop_
_entity_poly.entity_id
_entity_poly.type
_entity_poly.pdbx_seq_one_letter_code
_entity_poly.pdbx_strand_id
1 'polypeptide(L)' 'MSESLSDKVTELQSTVKFQLKKVLCLGTSVGHMDMNEDQLRQNVTMSLNFLVSLLKKNWQNLKSAYIKSTMGAPQRIY' A
#
# COMPACT_ATOMS: atom_id res chain seq x y z
N MET A 1 -1.98 -16.83 -27.95
CA MET A 1 -2.64 -15.75 -27.19
C MET A 1 -1.52 -14.91 -26.60
N SER A 2 -1.11 -13.89 -27.34
CA SER A 2 0.06 -13.08 -27.01
C SER A 2 -0.37 -12.07 -25.95
N GLU A 3 0.04 -12.27 -24.70
CA GLU A 3 -0.09 -11.24 -23.67
C GLU A 3 0.59 -9.96 -24.17
N SER A 4 -0.17 -8.87 -24.25
CA SER A 4 0.36 -7.55 -24.57
C SER A 4 1.32 -7.12 -23.47
N LEU A 5 2.58 -6.87 -23.83
CA LEU A 5 3.60 -6.40 -22.90
C LEU A 5 3.16 -5.13 -22.14
N SER A 6 2.35 -4.29 -22.79
CA SER A 6 1.76 -3.06 -22.26
C SER A 6 0.89 -3.30 -21.01
N ASP A 7 0.10 -4.37 -21.00
CA ASP A 7 -0.79 -4.67 -19.88
C ASP A 7 0.02 -5.13 -18.67
N LYS A 8 1.03 -5.97 -18.92
CA LYS A 8 1.96 -6.45 -17.90
C LYS A 8 2.78 -5.33 -17.26
N VAL A 9 3.15 -4.31 -18.05
CA VAL A 9 3.82 -3.11 -17.53
C VAL A 9 2.88 -2.32 -16.62
N THR A 10 1.60 -2.21 -16.97
CA THR A 10 0.59 -1.49 -16.17
C THR A 10 0.33 -2.18 -14.83
N GLU A 11 0.28 -3.52 -14.82
CA GLU A 11 0.17 -4.30 -13.58
C GLU A 11 1.40 -4.13 -12.68
N LEU A 12 2.61 -4.17 -13.26
CA LEU A 12 3.85 -3.97 -12.52
C LEU A 12 3.97 -2.56 -11.94
N GLN A 13 3.51 -1.54 -12.65
CA GLN A 13 3.45 -0.16 -12.14
C GLN A 13 2.47 0.01 -10.99
N SER A 14 1.39 -0.77 -10.99
CA SER A 14 0.38 -0.78 -9.92
C SER A 14 0.77 -1.65 -8.73
N THR A 15 1.84 -2.44 -8.84
CA THR A 15 2.28 -3.36 -7.80
C THR A 15 3.17 -2.66 -6.78
N VAL A 16 2.77 -2.69 -5.51
CA VAL A 16 3.53 -2.12 -4.41
C VAL A 16 4.35 -3.17 -3.67
N LYS A 17 5.64 -2.89 -3.46
CA LYS A 17 6.56 -3.81 -2.79
C LYS A 17 6.58 -3.58 -1.28
N PHE A 18 6.22 -4.62 -0.52
CA PHE A 18 6.45 -4.68 0.91
C PHE A 18 7.71 -5.51 1.20
N GLN A 19 8.75 -4.88 1.73
CA GLN A 19 9.97 -5.58 2.15
C GLN A 19 10.08 -5.62 3.67
N LEU A 20 9.61 -6.72 4.28
CA LEU A 20 9.77 -6.95 5.71
C LEU A 20 11.25 -7.20 6.05
N LYS A 21 11.89 -6.25 6.72
CA LYS A 21 13.22 -6.40 7.33
C LYS A 21 13.06 -6.58 8.84
N LYS A 22 14.15 -6.56 9.60
CA LYS A 22 14.14 -6.55 11.07
C LYS A 22 13.57 -5.25 11.69
N VAL A 23 12.96 -4.39 10.87
CA VAL A 23 12.37 -3.09 11.26
C VAL A 23 10.86 -3.24 11.30
N LEU A 24 10.25 -2.64 12.32
CA LEU A 24 8.81 -2.72 12.58
C LEU A 24 8.00 -1.69 11.77
N CYS A 25 8.67 -0.68 11.19
CA CYS A 25 8.06 0.37 10.39
C CYS A 25 8.36 0.15 8.91
N LEU A 26 7.30 0.05 8.09
CA LEU A 26 7.38 -0.08 6.64
C LEU A 26 6.70 1.13 6.00
N GLY A 27 7.33 1.67 4.97
CA GLY A 27 6.78 2.77 4.18
C GLY A 27 6.50 2.29 2.76
N THR A 28 5.29 2.57 2.27
CA THR A 28 4.85 2.16 0.94
C THR A 28 4.04 3.31 0.33
N SER A 29 4.26 3.59 -0.96
CA SER A 29 3.52 4.63 -1.69
C SER A 29 2.21 4.07 -2.21
N VAL A 30 1.08 4.65 -1.78
CA VAL A 30 -0.28 4.16 -2.10
C VAL A 30 -0.97 4.98 -3.21
N GLY A 31 -0.35 6.06 -3.69
CA GLY A 31 -0.91 6.90 -4.74
C GLY A 31 -0.19 8.24 -4.92
N HIS A 32 -0.71 9.06 -5.82
CA HIS A 32 -0.22 10.40 -6.18
C HIS A 32 -1.38 11.41 -6.20
N MET A 33 -1.07 12.70 -6.37
CA MET A 33 -2.05 13.79 -6.25
C MET A 33 -3.09 13.81 -7.38
N ASP A 34 -2.76 13.27 -8.57
CA ASP A 34 -3.70 13.19 -9.70
C ASP A 34 -4.68 12.00 -9.60
N MET A 35 -4.56 11.15 -8.57
CA MET A 35 -5.54 10.08 -8.28
C MET A 35 -6.73 10.63 -7.49
N ASN A 36 -7.90 10.07 -7.78
CA ASN A 36 -9.12 10.44 -7.06
C ASN A 36 -9.10 9.93 -5.60
N GLU A 37 -9.78 10.63 -4.69
CA GLU A 37 -9.75 10.30 -3.25
C GLU A 37 -10.29 8.88 -2.96
N ASP A 38 -11.32 8.43 -3.68
CA ASP A 38 -11.87 7.08 -3.55
C ASP A 38 -10.87 6.00 -3.96
N GLN A 39 -10.11 6.24 -5.03
CA GLN A 39 -9.06 5.33 -5.48
C GLN A 39 -7.94 5.27 -4.45
N LEU A 40 -7.55 6.42 -3.88
CA LEU A 40 -6.55 6.48 -2.82
C LEU A 40 -6.99 5.66 -1.59
N ARG A 41 -8.26 5.81 -1.18
CA ARG A 41 -8.84 5.07 -0.06
C ARG A 41 -8.88 3.56 -0.32
N GLN A 42 -9.26 3.15 -1.53
CA GLN A 42 -9.22 1.75 -1.93
C GLN A 42 -7.79 1.21 -1.90
N ASN A 43 -6.81 1.93 -2.45
CA ASN A 43 -5.41 1.52 -2.46
C ASN A 43 -4.85 1.36 -1.05
N VAL A 44 -5.17 2.28 -0.13
CA VAL A 44 -4.77 2.18 1.29
C VAL A 44 -5.37 0.94 1.94
N THR A 45 -6.67 0.70 1.74
CA THR A 45 -7.38 -0.44 2.33
C THR A 45 -6.86 -1.77 1.78
N MET A 46 -6.64 -1.85 0.46
CA MET A 46 -6.07 -3.03 -0.20
C MET A 46 -4.64 -3.31 0.29
N SER A 47 -3.82 -2.28 0.40
CA SER A 47 -2.44 -2.37 0.91
C SER A 47 -2.40 -2.88 2.35
N LEU A 48 -3.28 -2.38 3.22
CA LEU A 48 -3.41 -2.85 4.60
C LEU A 48 -3.88 -4.30 4.68
N ASN A 49 -4.90 -4.66 3.92
CA ASN A 49 -5.44 -6.03 3.91
C ASN A 49 -4.41 -7.04 3.40
N PHE A 50 -3.64 -6.68 2.36
CA PHE A 50 -2.54 -7.49 1.85
C PHE A 50 -1.42 -7.64 2.89
N LEU A 51 -1.04 -6.56 3.57
CA LEU A 51 -0.03 -6.64 4.63
C LEU A 51 -0.49 -7.55 5.78
N VAL A 52 -1.75 -7.41 6.19
CA VAL A 52 -2.37 -8.22 7.26
C VAL A 52 -2.45 -9.69 6.87
N SER A 53 -2.69 -10.03 5.60
CA SER A 53 -2.75 -11.43 5.16
C SER A 53 -1.37 -12.12 5.16
N LEU A 54 -0.28 -11.36 5.03
CA LEU A 54 1.09 -11.89 5.11
C LEU A 54 1.58 -12.12 6.55
N LEU A 55 0.93 -11.50 7.56
CA LEU A 55 1.34 -11.59 8.96
C LEU A 55 0.69 -12.82 9.64
N LYS A 56 1.51 -13.64 10.32
CA LYS A 56 1.04 -14.86 11.03
C LYS A 56 -0.08 -14.64 12.07
N LYS A 57 -0.21 -13.43 12.62
CA LYS A 57 -1.28 -13.05 13.57
C LYS A 57 -2.14 -11.88 13.08
N ASN A 58 -2.11 -11.61 11.77
CA ASN A 58 -2.93 -10.60 11.12
C ASN A 58 -2.86 -9.22 11.85
N TRP A 59 -4.02 -8.69 12.27
CA TRP A 59 -4.15 -7.39 12.91
C TRP A 59 -3.47 -7.27 14.29
N GLN A 60 -3.22 -8.37 15.00
CA GLN A 60 -2.51 -8.30 16.29
C GLN A 60 -1.05 -7.85 16.15
N ASN A 61 -0.44 -8.11 15.00
CA ASN A 61 0.93 -7.67 14.71
C ASN A 61 0.98 -6.24 14.15
N LEU A 62 -0.17 -5.64 13.84
CA LEU A 62 -0.26 -4.27 13.32
C LEU A 62 -0.74 -3.31 14.41
N LYS A 63 0.21 -2.63 15.06
CA LYS A 63 -0.10 -1.70 16.17
C LYS A 63 -0.75 -0.39 15.69
N SER A 64 -0.27 0.17 14.59
CA SER A 64 -0.73 1.47 14.08
C SER A 64 -0.39 1.60 12.60
N ALA A 65 -1.29 2.24 11.85
CA ALA A 65 -1.07 2.63 10.47
C ALA A 65 -1.21 4.15 10.34
N TYR A 66 -0.35 4.76 9.52
CA TYR A 66 -0.32 6.20 9.30
C TYR A 66 -0.31 6.49 7.81
N ILE A 67 -1.11 7.47 7.40
CA ILE A 67 -1.12 8.02 6.05
C ILE A 67 -0.45 9.39 6.13
N LYS A 68 0.50 9.65 5.25
CA LYS A 68 1.08 10.98 5.09
C LYS A 68 1.09 11.36 3.62
N SER A 69 0.90 12.65 3.34
CA SER A 69 1.25 13.23 2.04
C SER A 69 2.74 13.59 2.02
N THR A 70 3.27 13.96 0.86
CA THR A 70 4.70 14.30 0.69
C THR A 70 5.15 15.42 1.64
N MET A 71 4.29 16.41 1.88
CA MET A 71 4.59 17.62 2.65
C MET A 71 3.68 17.80 3.88
N GLY A 72 2.70 16.92 4.10
CA GLY A 72 1.74 17.03 5.20
C GLY A 72 2.13 16.23 6.43
N ALA A 73 1.51 16.57 7.56
CA ALA A 73 1.65 15.81 8.79
C ALA A 73 1.02 14.41 8.67
N PRO A 74 1.62 13.37 9.26
CA PRO A 74 1.06 12.03 9.26
C PRO A 74 -0.25 11.97 10.05
N GLN A 75 -1.29 11.40 9.44
CA GLN A 75 -2.58 11.13 10.05
C GLN A 75 -2.69 9.64 10.40
N ARG A 76 -3.16 9.33 11.60
CA ARG A 76 -3.36 7.94 12.03
C ARG A 76 -4.71 7.42 11.52
N ILE A 77 -4.72 6.21 10.97
CA ILE A 77 -5.96 5.51 10.64
C ILE A 77 -6.51 4.89 11.93
N TYR A 78 -7.76 5.20 12.25
CA TYR A 78 -8.49 4.66 13.40
C TYR A 78 -9.47 3.58 12.98
#